data_AF-A0A436D4E8-F1
#
_entry.id   AF-A0A436D4E8-F1
#
_cell.length_a   1.000
_cell.length_b   1.000
_cell.length_c   1.000
_cell.angle_alpha   90.00
_cell.angle_beta   90.00
_cell.angle_gamma   90.00
#
_symmetry.space_group_name_H-M   'P 1'
#
loop_
_entity.id
_entity.type
_entity.pdbx_description
1 polymer ?
#
loop_
_entity_poly.entity_id
_entity_poly.type
_entity_poly.pdbx_seq_one_letter_code
_entity_poly.pdbx_strand_id
1 'polypeptide(L)'
;MLAQVLEVQGATVSKASFADMEPAGIRRLELETVDTVVVGFLNRDSIKHARFLVRRLKRAKAALRVGIVFWSEADSEDKETAGKLARDMNADFVAHGMVDAVLGALSNEPPVALKLVAKRRMRRQRAASKKVTAAAAG
;
A
#
# COMPACT_ATOMS: atom_id res chain seq x y z
N MET A 1 9.18 -5.37 17.00
CA MET A 1 8.34 -6.39 17.66
C MET A 1 7.51 -7.20 16.67
N LEU A 2 6.56 -6.62 15.91
CA LEU A 2 5.71 -7.41 14.98
C LEU A 2 6.49 -8.31 14.02
N ALA A 3 7.55 -7.79 13.39
CA ALA A 3 8.41 -8.58 12.48
C ALA A 3 8.97 -9.85 13.15
N GLN A 4 9.44 -9.73 14.39
CA GLN A 4 9.97 -10.86 15.15
C GLN A 4 8.88 -11.89 15.47
N VAL A 5 7.66 -11.41 15.81
CA VAL A 5 6.54 -12.32 16.06
C VAL A 5 6.19 -13.10 14.79
N LEU A 6 6.15 -12.43 13.63
CA LEU A 6 5.91 -13.07 12.34
C LEU A 6 7.01 -14.09 11.99
N GLU A 7 8.28 -13.76 12.22
CA GLU A 7 9.40 -14.69 12.04
C GLU A 7 9.24 -15.94 12.92
N VAL A 8 8.86 -15.76 14.19
CA VAL A 8 8.59 -16.88 15.11
C VAL A 8 7.41 -17.74 14.65
N GLN A 9 6.41 -17.15 14.00
CA GLN A 9 5.31 -17.90 13.38
C GLN A 9 5.68 -18.55 12.04
N GLY A 10 6.95 -18.48 11.62
CA GLY A 10 7.47 -19.14 10.42
C GLY A 10 7.42 -18.31 9.14
N ALA A 11 7.11 -17.00 9.22
CA ALA A 11 7.15 -16.13 8.07
C ALA A 11 8.58 -15.65 7.75
N THR A 12 8.92 -15.53 6.47
CA THR A 12 10.11 -14.78 6.05
C THR A 12 9.76 -13.30 6.05
N VAL A 13 10.45 -12.49 6.86
CA VAL A 13 10.12 -11.07 7.05
C VAL A 13 11.26 -10.18 6.59
N SER A 14 10.92 -9.18 5.79
CA SER A 14 11.79 -8.04 5.48
C SER A 14 11.22 -6.77 6.09
N LYS A 15 12.08 -5.93 6.66
CA LYS A 15 11.69 -4.67 7.31
C LYS A 15 12.04 -3.50 6.41
N ALA A 16 11.06 -2.63 6.17
CA ALA A 16 11.26 -1.34 5.52
C ALA A 16 11.04 -0.22 6.53
N SER A 17 11.79 0.88 6.39
CA SER A 17 11.64 2.05 7.24
C SER A 17 10.50 2.95 6.74
N PHE A 18 10.08 3.90 7.58
CA PHE A 18 9.14 4.95 7.14
C PHE A 18 9.66 5.75 5.93
N ALA A 19 10.97 5.97 5.82
CA ALA A 19 11.55 6.67 4.67
C ALA A 19 11.39 5.90 3.35
N ASP A 20 11.31 4.57 3.43
CA ASP A 20 11.06 3.71 2.26
C ASP A 20 9.59 3.70 1.85
N MET A 21 8.69 4.15 2.73
CA MET A 21 7.26 4.31 2.43
C MET A 21 6.95 5.61 1.69
N GLU A 22 7.94 6.49 1.47
CA GLU A 22 7.79 7.63 0.58
C GLU A 22 7.51 7.17 -0.87
N PRO A 23 6.79 7.97 -1.68
CA PRO A 23 6.47 7.66 -3.07
C PRO A 23 7.61 7.12 -3.93
N ALA A 24 8.82 7.63 -3.73
CA ALA A 24 10.03 7.21 -4.44
C ALA A 24 10.65 5.93 -3.86
N GLY A 25 10.50 5.70 -2.54
CA GLY A 25 11.00 4.53 -1.83
C GLY A 25 10.21 3.27 -2.14
N ILE A 26 8.89 3.35 -2.26
CA ILE A 26 8.02 2.19 -2.52
C ILE A 26 8.40 1.45 -3.80
N ARG A 27 8.89 2.19 -4.82
CA ARG A 27 9.34 1.58 -6.08
C ARG A 27 10.62 0.76 -5.95
N ARG A 28 11.42 1.00 -4.91
CA ARG A 28 12.66 0.28 -4.63
C ARG A 28 12.44 -0.94 -3.74
N LEU A 29 11.25 -1.08 -3.16
CA LEU A 29 10.89 -2.26 -2.39
C LEU A 29 10.71 -3.44 -3.35
N GLU A 30 11.31 -4.58 -3.00
CA GLU A 30 11.17 -5.84 -3.73
C GLU A 30 9.81 -6.47 -3.42
N LEU A 31 8.73 -5.91 -3.98
CA LEU A 31 7.36 -6.37 -3.72
C LEU A 31 6.98 -7.64 -4.50
N GLU A 32 7.77 -8.04 -5.49
CA GLU A 32 7.45 -9.18 -6.36
C GLU A 32 7.44 -10.50 -5.58
N THR A 33 8.39 -10.68 -4.67
CA THR A 33 8.58 -11.89 -3.85
C THR A 33 7.76 -11.88 -2.55
N VAL A 34 7.08 -10.78 -2.24
CA VAL A 34 6.34 -10.61 -0.99
C VAL A 34 4.85 -10.90 -1.19
N ASP A 35 4.28 -11.74 -0.33
CA ASP A 35 2.85 -12.08 -0.36
C ASP A 35 2.00 -11.05 0.38
N THR A 36 2.48 -10.59 1.53
CA THR A 36 1.78 -9.66 2.43
C THR A 36 2.67 -8.53 2.89
N VAL A 37 2.20 -7.28 2.76
CA VAL A 37 2.79 -6.10 3.38
C VAL A 37 1.93 -5.65 4.55
N VAL A 38 2.55 -5.42 5.70
CA VAL A 38 1.89 -4.88 6.88
C VAL A 38 2.47 -3.51 7.20
N VAL A 39 1.61 -2.49 7.27
CA VAL A 39 2.03 -1.12 7.55
C VAL A 39 1.51 -0.68 8.91
N GLY A 40 2.44 -0.41 9.84
CA GLY A 40 2.11 0.08 11.18
C GLY A 40 2.08 1.61 11.26
N PHE A 41 1.04 2.14 11.90
CA PHE A 41 0.88 3.55 12.25
C PHE A 41 0.74 3.68 13.76
N LEU A 42 1.47 4.63 14.34
CA LEU A 42 1.34 4.97 15.77
C LEU A 42 0.24 6.01 16.01
N ASN A 43 -0.10 6.81 15.00
CA ASN A 43 -1.16 7.80 15.08
C ASN A 43 -2.43 7.29 14.37
N ARG A 44 -3.52 7.11 15.13
CA ARG A 44 -4.84 6.66 14.63
C ARG A 44 -5.41 7.58 13.54
N ASP A 45 -5.11 8.88 13.57
CA ASP A 45 -5.64 9.85 12.59
C ASP A 45 -4.99 9.75 11.21
N SER A 46 -4.01 8.87 11.06
CA SER A 46 -3.25 8.68 9.80
C SER A 46 -4.04 7.95 8.71
N ILE A 47 -5.37 7.84 8.82
CA ILE A 47 -6.26 7.10 7.91
C ILE A 47 -6.05 7.52 6.44
N LYS A 48 -5.95 8.84 6.18
CA LYS A 48 -5.73 9.36 4.81
C LYS A 48 -4.38 8.91 4.25
N HIS A 49 -3.34 8.93 5.08
CA HIS A 49 -1.99 8.50 4.70
C HIS A 49 -1.98 6.99 4.45
N ALA A 50 -2.56 6.22 5.34
CA ALA A 50 -2.67 4.78 5.21
C ALA A 50 -3.43 4.38 3.93
N ARG A 51 -4.56 5.04 3.61
CA ARG A 51 -5.30 4.83 2.34
C ARG A 51 -4.42 5.13 1.12
N PHE A 52 -3.63 6.20 1.17
CA PHE A 52 -2.73 6.56 0.08
C PHE A 52 -1.68 5.46 -0.17
N LEU A 53 -1.06 4.94 0.90
CA LEU A 53 -0.06 3.89 0.81
C LEU A 53 -0.63 2.57 0.31
N VAL A 54 -1.77 2.13 0.85
CA VAL A 54 -2.45 0.90 0.41
C VAL A 54 -2.68 0.93 -1.10
N ARG A 55 -3.23 2.05 -1.60
CA ARG A 55 -3.48 2.22 -3.04
C ARG A 55 -2.21 2.24 -3.86
N ARG A 56 -1.09 2.69 -3.30
CA ARG A 56 0.19 2.72 -4.00
C ARG A 56 0.84 1.35 -4.06
N LEU A 57 0.84 0.61 -2.95
CA LEU A 57 1.32 -0.77 -2.86
C LEU A 57 0.53 -1.69 -3.79
N LYS A 58 -0.80 -1.63 -3.74
CA LYS A 58 -1.66 -2.43 -4.64
C LYS A 58 -1.57 -2.03 -6.11
N ARG A 59 -1.12 -0.80 -6.43
CA ARG A 59 -0.78 -0.42 -7.81
C ARG A 59 0.58 -0.94 -8.25
N ALA A 60 1.50 -1.16 -7.33
CA ALA A 60 2.80 -1.75 -7.63
C ALA A 60 2.66 -3.27 -7.89
N LYS A 61 1.87 -3.97 -7.08
CA LYS A 61 1.52 -5.38 -7.29
C LYS A 61 0.04 -5.59 -6.94
N ALA A 62 -0.79 -5.88 -7.93
CA ALA A 62 -2.24 -6.03 -7.75
C ALA A 62 -2.62 -7.27 -6.92
N ALA A 63 -1.79 -8.31 -6.95
CA ALA A 63 -1.94 -9.53 -6.17
C ALA A 63 -1.33 -9.42 -4.75
N LEU A 64 -0.89 -8.23 -4.32
CA LEU A 64 -0.28 -8.04 -3.01
C LEU A 64 -1.36 -7.86 -1.94
N ARG A 65 -1.29 -8.67 -0.86
CA ARG A 65 -2.09 -8.44 0.35
C ARG A 65 -1.44 -7.31 1.15
N VAL A 66 -2.24 -6.35 1.59
CA VAL A 66 -1.82 -5.14 2.31
C VAL A 66 -2.71 -4.96 3.54
N GLY A 67 -2.11 -5.11 4.71
CA GLY A 67 -2.73 -4.84 6.01
C GLY A 67 -2.26 -3.52 6.62
N ILE A 68 -3.15 -2.84 7.33
CA ILE A 68 -2.83 -1.65 8.12
C ILE A 68 -2.96 -1.98 9.60
N VAL A 69 -2.01 -1.51 10.42
CA VAL A 69 -2.06 -1.67 11.87
C VAL A 69 -2.03 -0.30 12.53
N PHE A 70 -3.06 0.06 13.28
CA PHE A 70 -3.08 1.25 14.12
C PHE A 70 -2.76 0.84 15.56
N TRP A 71 -1.53 1.07 16.02
CA TRP A 71 -1.13 0.74 17.38
C TRP A 71 -1.75 1.74 18.34
N SER A 72 -2.73 1.30 19.13
CA SER A 72 -3.27 2.13 20.19
C SER A 72 -3.69 1.32 21.39
N GLU A 73 -3.45 1.91 22.56
CA GLU A 73 -4.04 1.52 23.83
C GLU A 73 -5.58 1.58 23.69
N ALA A 74 -6.23 0.50 24.10
CA ALA A 74 -7.67 0.26 24.30
C ALA A 74 -8.67 1.23 23.66
N ASP A 75 -9.26 0.80 22.54
CA ASP A 75 -10.59 0.19 22.61
C ASP A 75 -10.59 -0.81 21.46
N SER A 76 -11.03 -2.03 21.72
CA SER A 76 -11.26 -3.03 20.68
C SER A 76 -12.29 -2.45 19.72
N GLU A 77 -11.82 -1.70 18.72
CA GLU A 77 -12.67 -1.24 17.64
C GLU A 77 -13.33 -2.50 17.09
N ASP A 78 -14.66 -2.52 17.16
CA ASP A 78 -15.43 -3.69 16.77
C ASP A 78 -14.95 -4.20 15.42
N LYS A 79 -14.87 -5.52 15.25
CA LYS A 79 -14.43 -6.14 13.98
C LYS A 79 -15.19 -5.57 12.77
N GLU A 80 -16.43 -5.13 12.98
CA GLU A 80 -17.23 -4.44 11.98
C GLU A 80 -16.64 -3.07 11.57
N THR A 81 -16.23 -2.25 12.54
CA THR A 81 -15.60 -0.94 12.32
C THR A 81 -14.26 -1.10 11.60
N ALA A 82 -13.42 -2.02 12.06
CA ALA A 82 -12.15 -2.34 11.38
C ALA A 82 -12.38 -2.84 9.94
N GLY A 83 -13.40 -3.67 9.72
CA GLY A 83 -13.79 -4.15 8.39
C GLY A 83 -14.31 -3.04 7.48
N LYS A 84 -15.09 -2.08 8.00
CA LYS A 84 -15.53 -0.88 7.27
C LYS A 84 -14.31 -0.03 6.88
N LEU A 85 -13.41 0.22 7.81
CA LEU A 85 -12.19 1.01 7.58
C LEU A 85 -11.27 0.36 6.54
N ALA A 86 -11.10 -0.97 6.59
CA ALA A 86 -10.34 -1.72 5.60
C ALA A 86 -10.91 -1.53 4.19
N ARG A 87 -12.24 -1.66 4.02
CA ARG A 87 -12.92 -1.46 2.74
C ARG A 87 -12.76 -0.03 2.22
N ASP A 88 -12.92 0.96 3.07
CA ASP A 88 -12.76 2.38 2.74
C ASP A 88 -11.33 2.75 2.30
N MET A 89 -10.35 2.00 2.80
CA MET A 89 -8.94 2.18 2.45
C MET A 89 -8.48 1.27 1.30
N ASN A 90 -9.33 0.32 0.91
CA ASN A 90 -8.98 -0.82 0.05
C ASN A 90 -7.88 -1.72 0.62
N ALA A 91 -7.72 -1.73 1.95
CA ALA A 91 -6.83 -2.66 2.64
C ALA A 91 -7.50 -4.03 2.75
N ASP A 92 -6.68 -5.07 2.93
CA ASP A 92 -7.16 -6.43 3.12
C ASP A 92 -7.65 -6.66 4.54
N PHE A 93 -6.98 -6.03 5.51
CA PHE A 93 -7.41 -5.99 6.90
C PHE A 93 -6.89 -4.74 7.59
N VAL A 94 -7.55 -4.37 8.68
CA VAL A 94 -7.08 -3.35 9.63
C VAL A 94 -7.01 -4.00 11.00
N ALA A 95 -5.88 -3.85 11.68
CA ALA A 95 -5.64 -4.37 13.02
C ALA A 95 -5.31 -3.23 13.99
N HIS A 96 -5.63 -3.44 15.27
CA HIS A 96 -5.39 -2.45 16.33
C HIS A 96 -4.42 -2.95 17.41
N GLY A 97 -3.96 -4.19 17.29
CA GLY A 97 -3.06 -4.82 18.23
C GLY A 97 -2.22 -5.92 17.58
N MET A 98 -1.30 -6.49 18.37
CA MET A 98 -0.33 -7.46 17.89
C MET A 98 -0.99 -8.73 17.36
N VAL A 99 -1.97 -9.26 18.09
CA VAL A 99 -2.64 -10.52 17.75
C VAL A 99 -3.37 -10.41 16.41
N ASP A 100 -4.21 -9.39 16.24
CA ASP A 100 -4.96 -9.18 14.99
C ASP A 100 -4.02 -8.89 13.80
N ALA A 101 -2.90 -8.20 14.04
CA ALA A 101 -1.92 -7.93 13.00
C ALA A 101 -1.27 -9.24 12.50
N VAL A 102 -0.91 -10.14 13.41
CA VAL A 102 -0.33 -11.46 13.07
C VAL A 102 -1.36 -12.33 12.36
N LEU A 103 -2.58 -12.43 12.90
CA LEU A 103 -3.65 -13.22 12.29
C LEU A 103 -3.99 -12.72 10.87
N GLY A 104 -4.10 -11.41 10.68
CA GLY A 104 -4.37 -10.82 9.37
C GLY A 104 -3.23 -11.01 8.36
N ALA A 105 -1.99 -10.94 8.84
CA ALA A 105 -0.79 -11.05 8.01
C ALA A 105 -0.55 -12.47 7.48
N LEU A 106 -0.83 -13.48 8.31
CA LEU A 106 -0.64 -14.89 8.01
C LEU A 106 -1.90 -15.55 7.43
N SER A 107 -2.99 -14.79 7.27
CA SER A 107 -4.23 -15.30 6.68
C SER A 107 -4.10 -15.56 5.19
N ASN A 108 -4.67 -16.68 4.74
CA ASN A 108 -4.67 -17.12 3.34
C ASN A 108 -5.84 -16.55 2.50
N GLU A 109 -6.53 -15.50 2.94
CA GLU A 109 -7.63 -14.95 2.13
C GLU A 109 -7.10 -14.27 0.85
N PRO A 110 -7.91 -14.18 -0.22
CA PRO A 110 -7.48 -13.53 -1.45
C PRO A 110 -7.29 -12.02 -1.26
N PRO A 111 -6.29 -11.41 -1.93
CA PRO A 111 -6.11 -9.96 -1.94
C PRO A 111 -7.33 -9.22 -2.51
N VAL A 112 -7.79 -8.20 -1.79
CA VAL A 112 -8.84 -7.26 -2.19
C VAL A 112 -8.33 -6.43 -3.37
N ALA A 113 -8.87 -6.70 -4.55
CA ALA A 113 -8.53 -5.97 -5.76
C ALA A 113 -8.89 -4.48 -5.61
N LEU A 114 -7.96 -3.60 -6.02
CA LEU A 114 -8.33 -2.22 -6.26
C LEU A 114 -9.35 -2.20 -7.40
N LYS A 115 -10.55 -1.65 -7.15
CA LYS A 115 -11.42 -1.18 -8.23
C LYS A 115 -10.67 -0.06 -8.96
N LEU A 116 -9.91 -0.44 -9.98
CA LEU A 116 -9.26 0.48 -10.89
C LEU A 116 -10.39 1.22 -11.60
N VAL A 117 -10.75 2.40 -11.10
CA VAL A 117 -11.49 3.37 -11.90
C VAL A 117 -10.60 3.63 -13.10
N ALA A 118 -11.00 3.10 -14.26
CA ALA A 118 -10.27 3.18 -15.50
C ALA A 118 -9.97 4.65 -15.80
N LYS A 119 -8.78 5.11 -15.39
CA LYS A 119 -8.35 6.48 -15.64
C LYS A 119 -8.01 6.53 -17.12
N ARG A 120 -9.02 6.94 -17.91
CA ARG A 120 -8.96 7.32 -19.31
C ARG A 120 -7.57 7.87 -19.61
N ARG A 121 -6.75 7.10 -20.34
CA ARG A 121 -5.45 7.55 -20.86
C ARG A 121 -5.75 8.71 -21.81
N MET A 122 -5.81 9.94 -21.31
CA MET A 122 -5.63 11.10 -22.16
C MET A 122 -4.15 11.11 -22.52
N ARG A 123 -3.85 10.38 -23.60
CA ARG A 123 -2.56 10.38 -24.27
C ARG A 123 -2.24 11.84 -24.56
N ARG A 124 -1.34 12.42 -23.78
CA ARG A 124 -0.75 13.74 -24.05
C ARG A 124 -0.04 13.57 -25.38
N GLN A 125 -0.73 13.85 -26.49
CA GLN A 125 -0.10 13.96 -27.80
C GLN A 125 0.88 15.11 -27.66
N ARG A 126 2.14 14.74 -27.44
CA ARG A 126 3.27 15.63 -27.46
C ARG A 126 3.35 16.11 -28.91
N ALA A 127 2.72 17.23 -29.22
CA ALA A 127 2.90 17.88 -30.51
C ALA A 127 4.39 18.14 -30.66
N ALA A 128 5.01 17.40 -31.59
CA ALA A 128 6.43 17.47 -31.85
C ALA A 128 6.76 18.90 -32.29
N SER A 129 7.51 19.61 -31.46
CA SER A 129 8.20 20.82 -31.88
C SER A 129 9.25 20.39 -32.90
N LYS A 130 8.95 20.60 -34.19
CA LYS A 130 9.95 20.48 -35.25
C LYS A 130 10.53 21.87 -35.46
N LYS A 131 11.78 22.02 -35.04
CA LYS A 131 12.58 23.24 -35.17
C LYS A 131 13.44 23.12 -36.43
N VAL A 132 13.43 24.19 -37.24
CA VAL A 132 14.45 24.70 -38.20
C VAL A 132 14.66 23.84 -39.49
N THR A 133 14.93 24.33 -40.72
CA THR A 133 15.62 25.51 -41.32
C THR A 133 15.28 25.62 -42.83
N ALA A 134 15.29 26.84 -43.41
CA ALA A 134 15.87 27.23 -44.74
C ALA A 134 15.43 28.68 -45.07
N ALA A 135 16.31 29.69 -45.05
CA ALA A 135 17.24 30.14 -46.10
C ALA A 135 16.57 30.89 -47.30
N ALA A 136 16.90 32.20 -47.39
CA ALA A 136 17.07 33.09 -48.55
C ALA A 136 16.09 33.07 -49.76
N ALA A 137 15.44 34.22 -50.02
CA ALA A 137 15.44 34.96 -51.30
C ALA A 137 14.49 36.18 -51.21
N GLY A 138 15.00 37.38 -51.56
CA GLY A 138 14.27 38.64 -51.61
C GLY A 138 15.20 39.82 -51.45
#